data_AF-A0A4S1FWM1-F1
#
_entry.id   AF-A0A4S1FWM1-F1
#
_cell.length_a   1.000
_cell.length_b   1.000
_cell.length_c   1.000
_cell.angle_alpha   90.00
_cell.angle_beta   90.00
_cell.angle_gamma   90.00
#
_symmetry.space_group_name_H-M   'P 1'
#
loop_
_entity.id
_entity.type
_entity.pdbx_description
1 polymer ?
#
loop_
_entity_poly.entity_id
_entity_poly.type
_entity_poly.pdbx_seq_one_letter_code
_entity_poly.pdbx_strand_id
1 'polypeptide(L)'
;DARVTVLKAVSEGWQSFGPSRVTLGPAAVVRIEGTEVDVILNTNRTQTFEPDIFSNVGIDPLSKDILLIKSTNHFYAGFAPIAAEIIYVSAPSSYPSNPAVTDYRK
;
A
#
# COMPACT_ATOMS: atom_id res chain seq x y z
N ASP A 1 -1.01 -0.87 20.14
CA ASP A 1 -1.25 0.53 19.74
C ASP A 1 0.06 1.26 19.50
N ALA A 2 0.07 2.20 18.56
CA ALA A 2 1.23 3.03 18.23
C ALA A 2 0.84 4.51 18.29
N ARG A 3 1.75 5.36 18.77
CA ARG A 3 1.59 6.81 18.70
C ARG A 3 2.05 7.29 17.32
N VAL A 4 1.31 8.24 16.74
CA VAL A 4 1.57 8.71 15.38
C VAL A 4 1.46 10.23 15.26
N THR A 5 2.22 10.80 14.35
CA THR A 5 2.05 12.19 13.88
C THR A 5 1.40 12.19 12.50
N VAL A 6 0.36 13.00 12.30
CA VAL A 6 -0.25 13.19 10.98
C VAL A 6 0.64 14.12 10.16
N LEU A 7 1.22 13.61 9.08
CA LEU A 7 2.07 14.39 8.17
C LEU A 7 1.22 15.10 7.10
N LYS A 8 0.17 14.43 6.62
CA LYS A 8 -0.73 14.97 5.61
C LYS A 8 -2.11 14.33 5.72
N ALA A 9 -3.15 15.11 5.42
CA ALA A 9 -4.50 14.61 5.18
C ALA A 9 -5.01 15.15 3.85
N VAL A 10 -5.72 14.32 3.09
CA VAL A 10 -6.36 14.68 1.83
C VAL A 10 -7.82 14.25 1.86
N SER A 11 -8.70 15.06 1.28
CA SER A 11 -10.12 14.72 1.13
C SER A 11 -10.34 13.54 0.18
N GLU A 12 -9.40 13.30 -0.73
CA GLU A 12 -9.41 12.17 -1.66
C GLU A 12 -7.98 11.77 -2.06
N GLY A 13 -7.57 10.54 -1.74
CA GLY A 13 -6.40 9.90 -2.33
C GLY A 13 -6.80 9.01 -3.51
N TRP A 14 -5.85 8.68 -4.37
CA TRP A 14 -6.10 7.84 -5.54
C TRP A 14 -4.85 7.11 -6.04
N GLN A 15 -5.04 6.11 -6.90
CA GLN A 15 -3.96 5.47 -7.66
C GLN A 15 -4.49 5.05 -9.04
N SER A 16 -3.59 4.83 -9.99
CA SER A 16 -3.97 4.29 -11.30
C SER A 16 -4.18 2.78 -11.26
N PHE A 17 -4.98 2.27 -12.19
CA PHE A 17 -5.09 0.85 -12.51
C PHE A 17 -5.44 0.72 -14.00
N GLY A 18 -4.40 0.53 -14.83
CA GLY A 18 -4.53 0.67 -16.28
C GLY A 18 -5.11 2.05 -16.66
N PRO A 19 -6.18 2.12 -17.47
CA PRO A 19 -6.80 3.40 -17.84
C PRO A 19 -7.72 3.97 -16.75
N SER A 20 -7.93 3.25 -15.65
CA SER A 20 -8.86 3.63 -14.59
C SER A 20 -8.15 4.30 -13.41
N ARG A 21 -8.91 5.07 -12.64
CA ARG A 21 -8.47 5.61 -11.35
C ARG A 21 -9.23 4.94 -10.22
N VAL A 22 -8.50 4.44 -9.23
CA VAL A 22 -9.04 3.80 -8.03
C VAL A 22 -8.92 4.78 -6.87
N THR A 23 -10.06 5.16 -6.29
CA THR A 23 -10.09 6.08 -5.15
C THR A 23 -9.74 5.37 -3.83
N LEU A 24 -8.90 6.00 -3.02
CA LEU A 24 -8.60 5.63 -1.64
C LEU A 24 -9.64 6.20 -0.66
N GLY A 25 -10.53 7.08 -1.14
CA GLY A 25 -11.37 7.93 -0.28
C GLY A 25 -10.53 8.99 0.46
N PRO A 26 -11.06 9.60 1.53
CA PRO A 26 -10.25 10.39 2.44
C PRO A 26 -9.06 9.56 2.94
N ALA A 27 -7.88 10.15 2.89
CA ALA A 27 -6.63 9.48 3.20
C ALA A 27 -5.71 10.36 4.03
N ALA A 28 -4.85 9.73 4.83
CA ALA A 28 -3.86 10.42 5.64
C ALA A 28 -2.52 9.70 5.57
N VAL A 29 -1.45 10.47 5.58
CA VAL A 29 -0.10 9.96 5.82
C VAL A 29 0.21 10.20 7.28
N VAL A 30 0.53 9.14 8.00
CA VAL A 30 0.96 9.21 9.40
C VAL A 30 2.37 8.65 9.55
N ARG A 31 3.15 9.23 10.45
CA ARG A 31 4.45 8.71 10.85
C ARG A 31 4.37 8.11 12.24
N ILE A 32 4.87 6.90 12.40
CA ILE A 32 4.97 6.25 13.72
C ILE A 32 6.06 6.98 14.53
N GLU A 33 5.70 7.47 15.71
CA GLU A 33 6.62 8.21 16.58
C GLU A 33 7.86 7.36 16.90
N GLY A 34 9.04 7.98 16.87
CA GLY A 34 10.32 7.29 17.09
C GLY A 34 10.84 6.49 15.89
N THR A 35 10.21 6.60 14.72
CA THR A 35 10.63 5.91 13.49
C THR A 35 10.56 6.83 12.27
N GLU A 36 11.08 6.36 11.14
CA GLU A 36 10.91 6.98 9.81
C GLU A 36 9.83 6.29 8.96
N VAL A 37 9.01 5.43 9.59
CA VAL A 37 7.97 4.67 8.90
C VAL A 37 6.75 5.53 8.67
N ASP A 38 6.49 5.82 7.39
CA ASP A 38 5.29 6.48 6.92
C ASP A 38 4.24 5.44 6.52
N VAL A 39 3.01 5.64 6.98
CA VAL A 39 1.86 4.77 6.69
C VAL A 39 0.78 5.59 6.01
N ILE A 40 0.32 5.12 4.86
CA ILE A 40 -0.85 5.65 4.19
C ILE A 40 -2.08 4.95 4.77
N LEU A 41 -2.96 5.73 5.40
CA LEU A 41 -4.28 5.31 5.84
C LEU A 41 -5.30 5.69 4.77
N ASN A 42 -6.12 4.75 4.33
CA ASN A 42 -7.18 4.95 3.35
C ASN A 42 -8.54 4.49 3.89
N THR A 43 -9.59 5.22 3.54
CA THR A 43 -10.96 4.90 3.99
C THR A 43 -11.58 3.78 3.14
N ASN A 44 -11.33 3.79 1.83
CA ASN A 44 -11.85 2.78 0.93
C ASN A 44 -10.94 1.56 0.91
N ARG A 45 -11.51 0.37 1.06
CA ARG A 45 -10.77 -0.90 0.99
C ARG A 45 -10.25 -1.12 -0.44
N THR A 46 -8.96 -0.91 -0.64
CA THR A 46 -8.25 -1.13 -1.91
C THR A 46 -6.92 -1.86 -1.65
N GLN A 47 -6.37 -2.49 -2.68
CA GLN A 47 -4.99 -2.99 -2.67
C GLN A 47 -4.08 -1.98 -3.38
N THR A 48 -2.77 -2.14 -3.24
CA THR A 48 -1.81 -1.32 -3.98
C THR A 48 -1.59 -1.86 -5.40
N PHE A 49 -1.67 -0.98 -6.40
CA PHE A 49 -1.53 -1.29 -7.82
C PHE A 49 -0.33 -0.59 -8.45
N GLU A 50 -0.23 0.73 -8.26
CA GLU A 50 0.76 1.57 -8.95
C GLU A 50 1.53 2.45 -7.97
N PRO A 51 2.78 2.86 -8.28
CA PRO A 51 3.57 3.75 -7.42
C PRO A 51 2.94 5.11 -7.16
N ASP A 52 2.02 5.55 -8.03
CA ASP A 52 1.34 6.83 -7.88
C ASP A 52 0.44 6.91 -6.63
N ILE A 53 0.13 5.77 -6.00
CA ILE A 53 -0.48 5.71 -4.66
C ILE A 53 0.35 6.46 -3.60
N PHE A 54 1.67 6.57 -3.78
CA PHE A 54 2.56 7.30 -2.88
C PHE A 54 2.63 8.79 -3.25
N SER A 55 2.86 9.07 -4.54
CA SER A 55 3.09 10.45 -4.99
C SER A 55 1.83 11.31 -4.91
N ASN A 56 0.63 10.75 -5.11
CA ASN A 56 -0.63 11.50 -4.93
C ASN A 56 -0.82 12.01 -3.48
N VAL A 57 -0.25 11.31 -2.49
CA VAL A 57 -0.22 11.76 -1.09
C VAL A 57 1.09 12.44 -0.70
N GLY A 58 1.94 12.79 -1.67
CA GLY A 58 3.16 13.57 -1.45
C GLY A 58 4.35 12.77 -0.94
N ILE A 59 4.36 11.45 -1.09
CA ILE A 59 5.52 10.61 -0.84
C ILE A 59 6.18 10.30 -2.18
N ASP A 60 7.46 10.67 -2.34
CA ASP A 60 8.24 10.22 -3.49
C ASP A 60 8.69 8.76 -3.26
N PRO A 61 8.17 7.78 -4.04
CA PRO A 61 8.53 6.38 -3.86
C PRO A 61 10.01 6.11 -4.18
N LEU A 62 10.66 6.93 -5.03
CA LEU A 62 12.07 6.76 -5.39
C LEU A 62 13.03 7.25 -4.30
N SER A 63 12.52 8.04 -3.35
CA SER A 63 13.29 8.55 -2.21
C SER A 63 13.37 7.57 -1.04
N LYS A 64 12.70 6.41 -1.13
CA LYS A 64 12.57 5.44 -0.04
C LYS A 64 13.47 4.23 -0.27
N ASP A 65 14.18 3.82 0.77
CA ASP A 65 14.97 2.57 0.74
C ASP A 65 14.08 1.32 0.64
N ILE A 66 12.89 1.37 1.23
CA ILE A 66 11.93 0.26 1.26
C ILE A 66 10.51 0.79 1.04
N LEU A 67 9.77 0.13 0.16
CA LEU A 67 8.33 0.32 -0.03
C LEU A 67 7.60 -0.96 0.39
N LEU A 68 6.67 -0.86 1.34
CA LEU A 68 5.80 -1.96 1.73
C LEU A 68 4.51 -1.94 0.91
N ILE A 69 4.32 -2.96 0.07
CA ILE A 69 3.20 -3.02 -0.87
C ILE A 69 2.18 -4.05 -0.41
N LYS A 70 0.98 -3.62 -0.03
CA LYS A 70 -0.12 -4.54 0.35
C LYS A 70 -0.87 -5.00 -0.90
N SER A 71 -0.27 -5.95 -1.62
CA SER A 71 -0.82 -6.54 -2.84
C SER A 71 -0.25 -7.94 -3.03
N THR A 72 -0.93 -8.79 -3.81
CA THR A 72 -0.45 -10.15 -4.10
C THR A 72 0.29 -10.20 -5.44
N ASN A 73 -0.31 -9.66 -6.51
CA ASN A 73 0.22 -9.78 -7.88
C ASN A 73 0.12 -8.49 -8.69
N HIS A 74 -0.99 -7.75 -8.59
CA HIS A 74 -1.25 -6.62 -9.49
C HIS A 74 -0.24 -5.47 -9.37
N PHE A 75 0.47 -5.38 -8.25
CA PHE A 75 1.50 -4.36 -8.06
C PHE A 75 2.74 -4.56 -8.95
N TYR A 76 3.02 -5.80 -9.36
CA TYR A 76 4.35 -6.14 -9.89
C TYR A 76 4.72 -5.29 -11.11
N ALA A 77 3.80 -5.10 -12.05
CA ALA A 77 4.05 -4.35 -13.28
C ALA A 77 4.39 -2.86 -13.00
N GLY A 78 3.75 -2.25 -12.00
CA GLY A 78 3.98 -0.85 -11.64
C GLY A 78 5.26 -0.63 -10.85
N PHE A 79 5.63 -1.58 -9.98
CA PHE A 79 6.76 -1.43 -9.07
C PHE A 79 8.07 -2.04 -9.58
N ALA A 80 8.03 -3.08 -10.41
CA ALA A 80 9.24 -3.69 -10.97
C ALA A 80 10.18 -2.70 -11.70
N PRO A 81 9.68 -1.67 -12.43
CA PRO A 81 10.55 -0.69 -13.07
C PRO A 81 11.28 0.26 -12.10
N ILE A 82 10.80 0.41 -10.86
CA ILE A 82 11.38 1.35 -9.87
C ILE A 82 12.06 0.65 -8.70
N ALA A 83 11.84 -0.66 -8.53
CA ALA A 83 12.42 -1.45 -7.47
C ALA A 83 13.74 -2.09 -7.93
N ALA A 84 14.77 -2.03 -7.08
CA ALA A 84 16.00 -2.80 -7.29
C ALA A 84 15.77 -4.30 -7.10
N GLU A 85 14.89 -4.67 -6.16
CA GLU A 85 14.51 -6.05 -5.86
C GLU A 85 13.06 -6.09 -5.34
N ILE A 86 12.33 -7.15 -5.66
CA ILE A 86 11.00 -7.42 -5.10
C ILE A 86 11.09 -8.67 -4.21
N ILE A 87 10.88 -8.47 -2.91
CA ILE A 87 10.89 -9.54 -1.91
C ILE A 87 9.44 -9.85 -1.52
N TYR A 88 8.99 -11.06 -1.83
CA TYR A 88 7.68 -11.53 -1.41
C TYR A 88 7.70 -11.98 0.05
N VAL A 89 6.81 -11.41 0.86
CA VAL A 89 6.70 -11.73 2.29
C VAL A 89 5.46 -12.57 2.55
N SER A 90 5.66 -13.74 3.16
CA SER A 90 4.57 -14.52 3.76
C SER A 90 4.32 -14.00 5.17
N ALA A 91 3.23 -13.27 5.36
CA ALA A 91 2.79 -12.76 6.66
C ALA A 91 1.46 -13.40 7.07
N PRO A 92 1.22 -13.63 8.38
CA PRO A 92 -0.10 -14.03 8.87
C PRO A 92 -1.17 -13.06 8.38
N SER A 93 -2.19 -13.56 7.70
CA SER A 93 -3.27 -12.72 7.18
C SER A 93 -4.58 -13.49 7.11
N SER A 94 -5.69 -12.75 7.04
CA SER A 94 -7.01 -13.31 6.74
C SER A 94 -7.19 -13.65 5.26
N TYR A 95 -6.21 -13.31 4.41
CA TYR A 95 -6.24 -13.68 3.01
C TYR A 95 -5.80 -15.15 2.87
N PRO A 96 -6.61 -16.01 2.22
CA PRO A 96 -6.32 -17.43 2.05
C PRO A 96 -5.22 -17.63 1.00
N SER A 97 -3.97 -17.39 1.38
CA SER A 97 -2.81 -17.53 0.49
C SER A 97 -2.47 -18.98 0.19
N ASN A 98 -2.87 -19.92 1.06
CA ASN A 98 -2.71 -21.36 0.85
C ASN A 98 -4.08 -22.04 0.69
N PRO A 99 -4.49 -22.37 -0.55
CA PRO A 99 -5.77 -23.01 -0.80
C PRO A 99 -5.87 -24.39 -0.15
N ALA A 100 -4.76 -25.11 0.06
CA ALA A 100 -4.79 -26.46 0.65
C ALA A 100 -5.24 -26.50 2.12
N VAL A 101 -5.17 -25.37 2.84
CA VAL A 101 -5.54 -25.27 4.26
C VAL A 101 -6.71 -24.31 4.50
N THR A 102 -7.33 -23.81 3.43
CA THR A 102 -8.46 -22.88 3.53
C THR A 102 -9.74 -23.67 3.81
N ASP A 103 -10.47 -23.32 4.89
CA ASP A 103 -11.77 -23.92 5.26
C ASP A 103 -12.88 -23.42 4.32
N TYR A 104 -12.90 -23.92 3.09
CA TYR A 104 -13.92 -23.58 2.12
C TYR A 104 -15.29 -24.12 2.57
N ARG A 105 -16.28 -23.23 2.60
CA ARG A 105 -17.69 -23.58 2.82
C ARG A 105 -18.47 -23.35 1.53
N LYS A 106 -19.49 -24.18 1.30
CA LYS A 106 -20.47 -23.97 0.23
C LYS A 106 -21.32 -22.74 0.52
#